data_AF-M6QA37-F1
#
_entry.id   AF-M6QA37-F1
#
_cell.length_a   1.000
_cell.length_b   1.000
_cell.length_c   1.000
_cell.angle_alpha   90.00
_cell.angle_beta   90.00
_cell.angle_gamma   90.00
#
_symmetry.space_group_name_H-M   'P 1'
#
loop_
_entity.id
_entity.type
_entity.pdbx_description
1 polymer ?
#
loop_
_entity_poly.entity_id
_entity_poly.type
_entity_poly.pdbx_seq_one_letter_code
_entity_poly.pdbx_strand_id
1 'polypeptide(L)'
;MKSFKNDYLKDNALRAYTDNLVSAEVSARVNAIASLQSSINTKINSSLIGVQNGLATLDTNGILSLSQRPAVVGGGNVFIFRPGEPTPSGNVYNDWTTMMSATFNIQGLKYIQFDDSLQGIVVPVDNVNFSEFILLSRYKKATYTDVSFASGFLLGTWPLEIRGLNLKFASHFNDNSGTNSFSMIDASIQYNGTASNGVDFYTGSLTIFMQNSQIVGPGNSLFSLNNRLLGIFTFTGICNVETNLIKSNSSGSLNVTNYGASGLSSGNVVQSQSLFLGTRTDIDLVHTLEKTISSKGQLITRNGSGNFVAFPVGADNELLAYDSSTASGLKTVPPPSALNTPGMKTVTDYVRQSSPVTALLTAGSKTIDCSSANLFRITGGTATITLSNLTENEVVNIVFETIGSAYTITWAGGTFLWPGAIVPTPTSTASRKDIYTFIKINGQIFGSAVLSMG
;
A
#
# COMPACT_ATOMS: atom_id res chain seq x y z
N MET A 1 77.81 59.38 21.54
CA MET A 1 77.20 59.33 22.90
C MET A 1 75.84 60.04 23.03
N LYS A 2 75.57 61.18 22.35
CA LYS A 2 74.28 61.86 22.47
C LYS A 2 73.07 61.10 21.89
N SER A 3 73.20 60.32 20.81
CA SER A 3 72.05 59.57 20.25
C SER A 3 71.65 58.38 21.13
N PHE A 4 72.61 57.54 21.56
CA PHE A 4 72.35 56.42 22.48
C PHE A 4 71.62 56.80 23.77
N LYS A 5 71.93 57.97 24.36
CA LYS A 5 71.21 58.47 25.55
C LYS A 5 69.76 58.82 25.23
N ASN A 6 69.50 59.44 24.08
CA ASN A 6 68.14 59.78 23.66
C ASN A 6 67.32 58.55 23.27
N ASP A 7 67.95 57.56 22.63
CA ASP A 7 67.29 56.31 22.26
C ASP A 7 66.95 55.48 23.51
N TYR A 8 67.86 55.38 24.47
CA TYR A 8 67.61 54.75 25.78
C TYR A 8 66.46 55.42 26.56
N LEU A 9 66.40 56.76 26.55
CA LEU A 9 65.32 57.50 27.21
C LEU A 9 63.97 57.29 26.53
N LYS A 10 63.94 57.21 25.18
CA LYS A 10 62.73 56.92 24.41
C LYS A 10 62.24 55.48 24.62
N ASP A 11 63.13 54.50 24.62
CA ASP A 11 62.77 53.10 24.85
C ASP A 11 62.23 52.87 26.27
N ASN A 12 62.82 53.52 27.28
CA ASN A 12 62.29 53.47 28.64
C ASN A 12 60.92 54.16 28.75
N ALA A 13 60.71 55.27 28.05
CA ALA A 13 59.40 55.94 28.02
C ALA A 13 58.34 55.09 27.31
N LEU A 14 58.71 54.44 26.21
CA LEU A 14 57.82 53.54 25.47
C LEU A 14 57.47 52.30 26.31
N ARG A 15 58.45 51.70 26.99
CA ARG A 15 58.24 50.57 27.90
C ARG A 15 57.30 50.94 29.04
N ALA A 16 57.55 52.07 29.72
CA ALA A 16 56.67 52.54 30.78
C ALA A 16 55.24 52.83 30.29
N TYR A 17 55.10 53.36 29.07
CA TYR A 17 53.79 53.57 28.44
C TYR A 17 53.07 52.24 28.17
N THR A 18 53.77 51.25 27.59
CA THR A 18 53.21 49.92 27.34
C THR A 18 52.84 49.19 28.63
N ASP A 19 53.69 49.23 29.66
CA ASP A 19 53.43 48.58 30.95
C ASP A 19 52.21 49.19 31.66
N ASN A 20 52.02 50.51 31.54
CA ASN A 20 50.82 51.19 32.03
C ASN A 20 49.56 50.77 31.28
N LEU A 21 49.61 50.67 29.95
CA LEU A 21 48.47 50.20 29.14
C LEU A 21 48.10 48.74 29.47
N VAL A 22 49.10 47.87 29.61
CA VAL A 22 48.90 46.47 29.99
C VAL A 22 48.29 46.38 31.39
N SER A 23 48.82 47.14 32.36
CA SER A 23 48.29 47.16 33.72
C SER A 23 46.84 47.68 33.76
N ALA A 24 46.51 48.68 32.94
CA ALA A 24 45.15 49.20 32.84
C ALA A 24 44.18 48.15 32.24
N GLU A 25 44.57 47.47 31.17
CA GLU A 25 43.78 46.40 30.54
C GLU A 25 43.59 45.19 31.48
N VAL A 26 44.64 44.77 32.17
CA VAL A 26 44.56 43.69 33.19
C VAL A 26 43.56 44.10 34.27
N SER A 27 43.66 45.32 34.77
CA SER A 27 42.74 45.83 35.80
C SER A 27 41.29 45.87 35.30
N ALA A 28 41.08 46.31 34.06
CA ALA A 28 39.77 46.33 33.42
C ALA A 28 39.17 44.92 33.28
N ARG A 29 39.96 43.93 32.87
CA ARG A 29 39.52 42.53 32.75
C ARG A 29 39.17 41.91 34.10
N VAL A 30 39.99 42.15 35.13
CA VAL A 30 39.71 41.67 36.50
C VAL A 30 38.38 42.26 37.00
N ASN A 31 38.16 43.55 36.79
CA ASN A 31 36.90 44.22 37.18
C ASN A 31 35.69 43.70 36.39
N ALA A 32 35.84 43.45 35.09
CA ALA A 32 34.79 42.88 34.26
C ALA A 32 34.42 41.45 34.71
N ILE A 33 35.41 40.61 35.00
CA ILE A 33 35.21 39.25 35.52
C ILE A 33 34.49 39.29 36.88
N ALA A 34 34.93 40.14 37.80
CA ALA A 34 34.27 40.29 39.10
C ALA A 34 32.81 40.75 38.96
N SER A 35 32.54 41.68 38.03
CA SER A 35 31.20 42.16 37.73
C SER A 35 30.31 41.08 37.11
N LEU A 36 30.86 40.26 36.21
CA LEU A 36 30.16 39.09 35.64
C LEU A 36 29.84 38.07 36.73
N GLN A 37 30.80 37.74 37.60
CA GLN A 37 30.59 36.81 38.72
C GLN A 37 29.49 37.31 39.66
N SER A 38 29.50 38.60 40.01
CA SER A 38 28.45 39.22 40.83
C SER A 38 27.10 39.24 40.11
N SER A 39 27.09 39.46 38.79
CA SER A 39 25.85 39.48 37.99
C SER A 39 25.24 38.08 37.86
N ILE A 40 26.05 37.03 37.70
CA ILE A 40 25.61 35.64 37.69
C ILE A 40 24.96 35.29 39.04
N ASN A 41 25.60 35.66 40.15
CA ASN A 41 25.08 35.38 41.49
C ASN A 41 23.79 36.13 41.83
N THR A 42 23.54 37.29 41.23
CA THR A 42 22.35 38.12 41.50
C THR A 42 21.21 37.91 40.50
N LYS A 43 21.51 37.59 39.24
CA LYS A 43 20.49 37.32 38.20
C LYS A 43 19.99 35.89 38.21
N ILE A 44 20.81 34.94 38.67
CA ILE A 44 20.35 33.59 38.94
C ILE A 44 19.80 33.59 40.36
N ASN A 45 18.48 33.53 40.48
CA ASN A 45 17.83 33.46 41.78
C ASN A 45 18.20 32.14 42.47
N SER A 46 19.16 32.18 43.39
CA SER A 46 19.67 31.00 44.10
C SER A 46 18.62 30.31 44.97
N SER A 47 17.48 30.94 45.23
CA SER A 47 16.34 30.31 45.91
C SER A 47 15.48 29.42 44.99
N LEU A 48 15.66 29.51 43.67
CA LEU A 48 14.91 28.72 42.67
C LEU A 48 15.70 27.54 42.09
N ILE A 49 16.98 27.42 42.43
CA ILE A 49 17.86 26.34 41.97
C ILE A 49 18.43 25.62 43.19
N GLY A 50 18.26 24.30 43.25
CA GLY A 50 18.69 23.44 44.37
C GLY A 50 20.21 23.32 44.57
N VAL A 51 21.02 24.22 44.00
CA VAL A 51 22.48 24.15 44.05
C VAL A 51 23.11 25.54 44.16
N GLN A 52 24.08 25.66 45.07
CA GLN A 52 24.97 26.82 45.16
C GLN A 52 25.73 27.00 43.83
N ASN A 53 25.60 28.18 43.20
CA ASN A 53 26.22 28.56 41.91
C ASN A 53 25.61 27.95 40.62
N GLY A 54 24.47 27.25 40.70
CA GLY A 54 23.72 26.83 39.50
C GLY A 54 24.37 25.74 38.63
N LEU A 55 25.43 25.08 39.13
CA LEU A 55 26.06 23.92 38.49
C LEU A 55 25.60 22.65 39.19
N ALA A 56 24.75 21.87 38.52
CA ALA A 56 24.25 20.62 39.06
C ALA A 56 25.29 19.50 38.86
N THR A 57 25.50 18.68 39.88
CA THR A 57 26.54 17.63 39.88
C THR A 57 25.88 16.28 39.62
N LEU A 58 26.39 15.55 38.63
CA LEU A 58 25.95 14.17 38.37
C LEU A 58 26.69 13.22 39.33
N ASP A 59 25.97 12.20 39.82
CA ASP A 59 26.58 11.10 40.56
C ASP A 59 27.36 10.15 39.63
N THR A 60 27.93 9.08 40.20
CA THR A 60 28.68 8.06 39.44
C THR A 60 27.87 7.35 38.36
N ASN A 61 26.55 7.47 38.37
CA ASN A 61 25.64 6.90 37.37
C ASN A 61 25.16 7.96 36.36
N GLY A 62 25.67 9.20 36.43
CA GLY A 62 25.24 10.28 35.55
C GLY A 62 23.89 10.89 35.96
N ILE A 63 23.47 10.72 37.22
CA ILE A 63 22.16 11.15 37.71
C ILE A 63 22.30 12.32 38.70
N LEU A 64 21.43 13.32 38.62
CA LEU A 64 21.38 14.42 39.57
C LEU A 64 21.00 13.96 40.98
N SER A 65 21.68 14.47 42.01
CA SER A 65 21.27 14.22 43.40
C SER A 65 19.90 14.84 43.69
N LEU A 66 19.11 14.20 44.56
CA LEU A 66 17.72 14.62 44.87
C LEU A 66 17.61 16.08 45.34
N SER A 67 18.59 16.58 46.10
CA SER A 67 18.66 17.97 46.58
C SER A 67 18.89 19.01 45.49
N GLN A 68 19.49 18.60 44.36
CA GLN A 68 19.84 19.47 43.24
C GLN A 68 18.77 19.46 42.13
N ARG A 69 17.80 18.55 42.22
CA ARG A 69 16.66 18.53 41.30
C ARG A 69 15.69 19.65 41.70
N PRO A 70 15.02 20.32 40.75
CA PRO A 70 13.86 21.15 41.06
C PRO A 70 12.91 20.36 41.95
N ALA A 71 12.36 21.01 42.99
CA ALA A 71 11.38 20.36 43.85
C ALA A 71 10.27 19.77 42.96
N VAL A 72 9.94 18.49 43.18
CA VAL A 72 8.77 17.88 42.54
C VAL A 72 7.56 18.59 43.13
N VAL A 73 7.11 19.65 42.47
CA VAL A 73 5.94 20.39 42.90
C VAL A 73 4.76 19.45 42.71
N GLY A 74 4.17 18.96 43.81
CA GLY A 74 2.94 18.16 43.80
C GLY A 74 1.70 18.92 43.31
N GLY A 75 1.88 20.02 42.59
CA GLY A 75 0.85 20.88 42.00
C GLY A 75 1.12 21.23 40.54
N GLY A 76 1.91 20.42 39.82
CA GLY A 76 2.05 20.54 38.38
C GLY A 76 0.81 20.03 37.64
N ASN A 77 0.74 20.31 36.34
CA ASN A 77 -0.33 19.83 35.45
C ASN A 77 -0.06 18.41 34.89
N VAL A 78 0.91 17.69 35.43
CA VAL A 78 1.29 16.32 35.01
C VAL A 78 1.03 15.36 36.16
N PHE A 79 0.21 14.35 35.92
CA PHE A 79 -0.20 13.33 36.87
C PHE A 79 0.24 11.97 36.35
N ILE A 80 0.87 11.15 37.19
CA ILE A 80 1.37 9.84 36.80
C ILE A 80 0.52 8.78 37.50
N PHE A 81 -0.29 8.06 36.73
CA PHE A 81 -1.02 6.89 37.22
C PHE A 81 -0.12 5.67 37.13
N ARG A 82 0.35 5.19 38.28
CA ARG A 82 1.24 4.04 38.42
C ARG A 82 0.66 3.06 39.45
N PRO A 83 -0.28 2.20 39.04
CA PRO A 83 -0.81 1.16 39.91
C PRO A 83 0.31 0.29 40.50
N GLY A 84 0.15 -0.11 41.76
CA GLY A 84 1.13 -0.93 42.47
C GLY A 84 2.32 -0.16 43.07
N GLU A 85 2.41 1.17 42.93
CA GLU A 85 3.43 1.97 43.62
C GLU A 85 3.20 1.91 45.14
N PRO A 86 4.15 1.37 45.94
CA PRO A 86 3.95 1.17 47.38
C PRO A 86 4.03 2.48 48.18
N THR A 87 4.80 3.45 47.70
CA THR A 87 4.99 4.75 48.38
C THR A 87 4.92 5.88 47.35
N PRO A 88 3.71 6.23 46.87
CA PRO A 88 3.54 7.30 45.90
C PRO A 88 4.03 8.63 46.48
N SER A 89 4.74 9.42 45.69
CA SER A 89 5.25 10.73 46.09
C SER A 89 5.17 11.73 44.94
N GLY A 90 5.03 13.01 45.29
CA GLY A 90 4.90 14.09 44.30
C GLY A 90 3.64 13.93 43.45
N ASN A 91 3.82 13.78 42.14
CA ASN A 91 2.73 13.64 41.17
C ASN A 91 2.46 12.19 40.75
N VAL A 92 2.97 11.21 41.50
CA VAL A 92 2.73 9.78 41.28
C VAL A 92 1.55 9.34 42.14
N TYR A 93 0.62 8.62 41.54
CA TYR A 93 -0.59 8.11 42.17
C TYR A 93 -0.74 6.62 41.85
N ASN A 94 -0.95 5.81 42.89
CA ASN A 94 -1.31 4.39 42.74
C ASN A 94 -2.83 4.16 42.76
N ASP A 95 -3.60 5.18 43.14
CA ASP A 95 -5.05 5.16 43.25
C ASP A 95 -5.68 6.17 42.27
N TRP A 96 -6.64 5.70 41.48
CA TRP A 96 -7.27 6.51 40.43
C TRP A 96 -8.07 7.68 41.00
N THR A 97 -8.89 7.42 42.02
CA THR A 97 -9.75 8.43 42.63
C THR A 97 -8.93 9.55 43.25
N THR A 98 -7.82 9.21 43.90
CA THR A 98 -6.87 10.17 44.48
C THR A 98 -6.19 11.00 43.38
N MET A 99 -5.78 10.37 42.27
CA MET A 99 -5.23 11.09 41.12
C MET A 99 -6.25 12.09 40.55
N MET A 100 -7.46 11.62 40.23
CA MET A 100 -8.51 12.47 39.67
C MET A 100 -8.87 13.61 40.62
N SER A 101 -8.87 13.36 41.94
CA SER A 101 -9.08 14.39 42.95
C SER A 101 -8.04 15.51 42.88
N ALA A 102 -6.78 15.15 42.65
CA ALA A 102 -5.69 16.12 42.50
C ALA A 102 -5.81 16.96 41.22
N THR A 103 -6.54 16.47 40.20
CA THR A 103 -6.74 17.23 38.95
C THR A 103 -7.78 18.34 39.05
N PHE A 104 -8.75 18.27 39.99
CA PHE A 104 -9.91 19.17 40.01
C PHE A 104 -9.56 20.65 40.20
N ASN A 105 -8.53 20.94 40.99
CA ASN A 105 -8.13 22.32 41.29
C ASN A 105 -7.11 22.88 40.27
N ILE A 106 -6.73 22.08 39.28
CA ILE A 106 -5.79 22.50 38.23
C ILE A 106 -6.57 22.91 36.98
N GLN A 107 -6.47 24.19 36.65
CA GLN A 107 -7.07 24.78 35.45
C GLN A 107 -6.16 24.64 34.24
N GLY A 108 -6.77 24.49 33.06
CA GLY A 108 -6.06 24.41 31.78
C GLY A 108 -5.50 23.03 31.48
N LEU A 109 -4.58 22.97 30.51
CA LEU A 109 -4.08 21.73 29.94
C LEU A 109 -3.39 20.84 30.99
N LYS A 110 -3.87 19.60 31.11
CA LYS A 110 -3.41 18.56 32.03
C LYS A 110 -2.90 17.35 31.25
N TYR A 111 -1.99 16.61 31.87
CA TYR A 111 -1.37 15.42 31.30
C TYR A 111 -1.54 14.26 32.27
N ILE A 112 -2.15 13.17 31.84
CA ILE A 112 -2.16 11.91 32.58
C ILE A 112 -1.19 10.94 31.90
N GLN A 113 -0.09 10.67 32.59
CA GLN A 113 0.90 9.69 32.19
C GLN A 113 0.56 8.33 32.79
N PHE A 114 0.34 7.36 31.94
CA PHE A 114 0.06 5.97 32.32
C PHE A 114 1.36 5.18 32.40
N ASP A 115 1.64 4.61 33.58
CA ASP A 115 2.85 3.84 33.86
C ASP A 115 2.50 2.41 34.30
N ASP A 116 2.72 1.47 33.40
CA ASP A 116 2.47 0.04 33.57
C ASP A 116 3.71 -0.74 34.05
N SER A 117 4.77 -0.05 34.50
CA SER A 117 6.05 -0.69 34.85
C SER A 117 5.99 -1.59 36.09
N LEU A 118 5.00 -1.40 36.97
CA LEU A 118 4.81 -2.21 38.19
C LEU A 118 3.62 -3.15 38.09
N GLN A 119 2.54 -2.69 37.43
CA GLN A 119 1.28 -3.41 37.32
C GLN A 119 0.54 -2.94 36.07
N GLY A 120 -0.23 -3.86 35.47
CA GLY A 120 -1.14 -3.51 34.38
C GLY A 120 -2.16 -2.44 34.80
N ILE A 121 -2.54 -1.58 33.86
CA ILE A 121 -3.35 -0.40 34.15
C ILE A 121 -4.83 -0.74 34.00
N VAL A 122 -5.54 -0.66 35.13
CA VAL A 122 -7.00 -0.78 35.19
C VAL A 122 -7.57 0.50 35.79
N VAL A 123 -8.42 1.19 35.02
CA VAL A 123 -9.16 2.38 35.46
C VAL A 123 -10.50 1.91 36.03
N PRO A 124 -10.81 2.20 37.30
CA PRO A 124 -12.08 1.80 37.92
C PRO A 124 -13.26 2.57 37.31
N VAL A 125 -14.48 2.18 37.67
CA VAL A 125 -15.70 2.89 37.24
C VAL A 125 -15.67 4.32 37.75
N ASP A 126 -15.85 5.27 36.84
CA ASP A 126 -15.85 6.70 37.11
C ASP A 126 -16.59 7.44 35.97
N ASN A 127 -16.88 8.72 36.16
CA ASN A 127 -17.40 9.60 35.11
C ASN A 127 -16.49 10.83 34.97
N VAL A 128 -15.69 10.86 33.90
CA VAL A 128 -14.61 11.83 33.76
C VAL A 128 -14.79 12.73 32.54
N ASN A 129 -14.64 14.03 32.75
CA ASN A 129 -14.52 15.04 31.70
C ASN A 129 -13.04 15.21 31.34
N PHE A 130 -12.66 14.79 30.14
CA PHE A 130 -11.28 14.90 29.66
C PHE A 130 -11.02 16.13 28.78
N SER A 131 -11.89 17.15 28.73
CA SER A 131 -11.80 18.25 27.76
C SER A 131 -10.50 19.07 27.81
N GLU A 132 -9.74 18.97 28.90
CA GLU A 132 -8.45 19.64 29.07
C GLU A 132 -7.28 18.65 29.24
N PHE A 133 -7.45 17.39 28.86
CA PHE A 133 -6.47 16.34 29.12
C PHE A 133 -5.79 15.83 27.86
N ILE A 134 -4.49 15.58 27.98
CA ILE A 134 -3.72 14.71 27.10
C ILE A 134 -3.42 13.43 27.87
N LEU A 135 -3.80 12.31 27.29
CA LEU A 135 -3.53 10.97 27.83
C LEU A 135 -2.31 10.41 27.10
N LEU A 136 -1.28 10.00 27.84
CA LEU A 136 -0.07 9.50 27.21
C LEU A 136 0.60 8.38 28.01
N SER A 137 1.36 7.52 27.32
CA SER A 137 2.26 6.60 28.02
C SER A 137 3.39 7.37 28.68
N ARG A 138 3.80 6.96 29.89
CA ARG A 138 4.96 7.53 30.58
C ARG A 138 6.26 7.31 29.80
N TYR A 139 6.39 6.16 29.16
CA TYR A 139 7.58 5.77 28.42
C TYR A 139 7.24 5.49 26.96
N LYS A 140 8.08 5.96 26.04
CA LYS A 140 7.94 5.60 24.63
C LYS A 140 8.25 4.11 24.47
N LYS A 141 7.27 3.33 24.00
CA LYS A 141 7.37 1.89 23.76
C LYS A 141 7.17 1.56 22.29
N ALA A 142 7.66 0.39 21.87
CA ALA A 142 7.40 -0.14 20.53
C ALA A 142 5.94 -0.58 20.37
N THR A 143 5.30 -1.00 21.46
CA THR A 143 3.89 -1.37 21.53
C THR A 143 3.13 -0.35 22.37
N TYR A 144 1.82 -0.23 22.14
CA TYR A 144 0.97 0.61 22.96
C TYR A 144 0.99 0.19 24.43
N THR A 145 0.85 1.16 25.34
CA THR A 145 0.57 0.89 26.75
C THR A 145 -0.92 0.64 26.90
N ASP A 146 -1.29 -0.55 27.37
CA ASP A 146 -2.69 -0.93 27.54
C ASP A 146 -3.30 -0.26 28.77
N VAL A 147 -4.42 0.43 28.58
CA VAL A 147 -5.24 1.04 29.64
C VAL A 147 -6.63 0.44 29.58
N SER A 148 -6.98 -0.40 30.55
CA SER A 148 -8.27 -1.10 30.58
C SER A 148 -9.27 -0.37 31.46
N PHE A 149 -10.38 0.07 30.89
CA PHE A 149 -11.46 0.72 31.65
C PHE A 149 -12.46 -0.32 32.14
N ALA A 150 -12.81 -0.25 33.43
CA ALA A 150 -13.82 -1.10 34.02
C ALA A 150 -15.21 -0.87 33.38
N SER A 151 -16.02 -1.93 33.31
CA SER A 151 -17.38 -1.85 32.78
C SER A 151 -18.20 -0.84 33.58
N GLY A 152 -18.80 0.12 32.89
CA GLY A 152 -19.55 1.23 33.49
C GLY A 152 -18.76 2.54 33.61
N PHE A 153 -17.47 2.57 33.23
CA PHE A 153 -16.74 3.83 33.09
C PHE A 153 -17.40 4.71 32.02
N LEU A 154 -17.61 5.99 32.34
CA LEU A 154 -18.20 6.98 31.46
C LEU A 154 -17.21 8.11 31.17
N LEU A 155 -17.17 8.49 29.91
CA LEU A 155 -16.35 9.53 29.37
C LEU A 155 -17.30 10.69 29.05
N GLY A 156 -17.32 11.73 29.89
CA GLY A 156 -18.22 12.87 29.71
C GLY A 156 -17.84 13.72 28.50
N THR A 157 -16.55 13.86 28.24
CA THR A 157 -15.98 14.56 27.08
C THR A 157 -14.66 13.92 26.68
N TRP A 158 -14.37 13.90 25.38
CA TRP A 158 -13.14 13.32 24.85
C TRP A 158 -11.89 14.07 25.35
N PRO A 159 -10.76 13.37 25.57
CA PRO A 159 -9.47 14.02 25.73
C PRO A 159 -9.12 14.85 24.51
N LEU A 160 -8.23 15.84 24.64
CA LEU A 160 -7.71 16.57 23.50
C LEU A 160 -6.85 15.66 22.62
N GLU A 161 -6.09 14.76 23.24
CA GLU A 161 -5.15 13.88 22.56
C GLU A 161 -4.83 12.60 23.34
N ILE A 162 -4.58 11.52 22.60
CA ILE A 162 -4.16 10.21 23.11
C ILE A 162 -2.82 9.85 22.43
N ARG A 163 -1.78 9.54 23.22
CA ARG A 163 -0.44 9.20 22.72
C ARG A 163 0.14 7.90 23.27
N GLY A 164 0.52 6.96 22.39
CA GLY A 164 1.24 5.76 22.83
C GLY A 164 0.39 4.77 23.66
N LEU A 165 -0.94 4.95 23.68
CA LEU A 165 -1.87 4.20 24.52
C LEU A 165 -2.79 3.32 23.68
N ASN A 166 -3.20 2.19 24.24
CA ASN A 166 -4.34 1.42 23.76
C ASN A 166 -5.45 1.47 24.81
N LEU A 167 -6.47 2.30 24.56
CA LEU A 167 -7.61 2.47 25.46
C LEU A 167 -8.62 1.34 25.20
N LYS A 168 -8.82 0.46 26.18
CA LYS A 168 -9.69 -0.71 26.06
C LYS A 168 -10.99 -0.52 26.81
N PHE A 169 -12.10 -0.62 26.09
CA PHE A 169 -13.46 -0.54 26.63
C PHE A 169 -14.24 -1.83 26.35
N ALA A 170 -15.05 -2.25 27.31
CA ALA A 170 -15.88 -3.46 27.21
C ALA A 170 -17.40 -3.19 27.38
N SER A 171 -17.79 -1.95 27.65
CA SER A 171 -19.18 -1.51 27.79
C SER A 171 -19.37 -0.17 27.08
N HIS A 172 -20.61 0.29 26.97
CA HIS A 172 -20.91 1.69 26.62
C HIS A 172 -20.12 2.62 27.54
N PHE A 173 -19.51 3.66 26.96
CA PHE A 173 -18.61 4.57 27.67
C PHE A 173 -18.75 6.05 27.27
N ASN A 174 -19.54 6.41 26.25
CA ASN A 174 -19.73 7.82 25.88
C ASN A 174 -21.08 8.06 25.18
N ASP A 175 -21.80 9.06 25.65
CA ASP A 175 -22.90 9.69 24.92
C ASP A 175 -22.37 10.95 24.24
N ASN A 176 -22.05 10.86 22.94
CA ASN A 176 -21.54 12.02 22.22
C ASN A 176 -22.65 13.07 22.12
N SER A 177 -22.44 14.17 22.84
CA SER A 177 -23.27 15.36 22.81
C SER A 177 -22.46 16.55 22.33
N GLY A 178 -23.05 17.37 21.46
CA GLY A 178 -22.37 18.50 20.83
C GLY A 178 -21.32 18.08 19.80
N THR A 179 -20.45 19.03 19.45
CA THR A 179 -19.38 18.85 18.46
C THR A 179 -18.07 18.61 19.19
N ASN A 180 -17.54 17.40 19.09
CA ASN A 180 -16.32 16.98 19.75
C ASN A 180 -15.21 16.67 18.76
N SER A 181 -13.97 16.80 19.20
CA SER A 181 -12.82 16.39 18.43
C SER A 181 -11.66 15.97 19.32
N PHE A 182 -10.89 14.98 18.88
CA PHE A 182 -9.65 14.60 19.54
C PHE A 182 -8.62 14.03 18.56
N SER A 183 -7.37 13.98 19.01
CA SER A 183 -6.25 13.44 18.24
C SER A 183 -5.72 12.13 18.80
N MET A 184 -5.27 11.25 17.93
CA MET A 184 -4.62 9.98 18.23
C MET A 184 -3.26 9.95 17.54
N ILE A 185 -2.19 9.74 18.31
CA ILE A 185 -0.82 9.66 17.79
C ILE A 185 -0.16 8.42 18.39
N ASP A 186 0.23 7.47 17.54
CA ASP A 186 0.74 6.17 18.00
C ASP A 186 -0.22 5.54 19.02
N ALA A 187 -1.52 5.57 18.75
CA ALA A 187 -2.55 5.21 19.72
C ALA A 187 -3.60 4.26 19.15
N SER A 188 -4.31 3.59 20.05
CA SER A 188 -5.35 2.62 19.73
C SER A 188 -6.57 2.86 20.63
N ILE A 189 -7.76 2.78 20.04
CA ILE A 189 -9.02 2.59 20.79
C ILE A 189 -9.51 1.19 20.46
N GLN A 190 -9.66 0.37 21.49
CA GLN A 190 -10.13 -1.00 21.37
C GLN A 190 -11.49 -1.17 22.05
N TYR A 191 -12.47 -1.67 21.29
CA TYR A 191 -13.80 -1.98 21.80
C TYR A 191 -14.11 -3.47 21.73
N ASN A 192 -14.28 -4.09 22.89
CA ASN A 192 -14.57 -5.52 23.01
C ASN A 192 -15.99 -5.78 23.53
N GLY A 193 -16.83 -4.74 23.69
CA GLY A 193 -18.19 -4.90 24.21
C GLY A 193 -19.10 -5.59 23.20
N THR A 194 -19.90 -6.56 23.65
CA THR A 194 -20.80 -7.35 22.78
C THR A 194 -22.27 -7.02 22.98
N ALA A 195 -22.64 -6.44 24.12
CA ALA A 195 -24.03 -6.20 24.52
C ALA A 195 -24.56 -4.81 24.18
N SER A 196 -23.68 -3.83 23.94
CA SER A 196 -24.05 -2.44 23.65
C SER A 196 -23.09 -1.82 22.64
N ASN A 197 -23.32 -0.55 22.29
CA ASN A 197 -22.36 0.24 21.51
C ASN A 197 -21.35 0.87 22.47
N GLY A 198 -20.16 1.22 21.99
CA GLY A 198 -19.21 1.96 22.81
C GLY A 198 -19.60 3.43 22.99
N VAL A 199 -19.99 4.06 21.89
CA VAL A 199 -20.31 5.48 21.76
C VAL A 199 -21.65 5.63 21.05
N ASP A 200 -22.60 6.30 21.70
CA ASP A 200 -23.89 6.64 21.10
C ASP A 200 -23.96 8.14 20.78
N PHE A 201 -24.29 8.47 19.53
CA PHE A 201 -24.39 9.87 19.09
C PHE A 201 -25.78 10.40 19.36
N TYR A 202 -25.90 11.19 20.44
CA TYR A 202 -27.16 11.83 20.82
C TYR A 202 -27.36 13.15 20.05
N THR A 203 -26.34 14.03 20.09
CA THR A 203 -26.33 15.31 19.36
C THR A 203 -24.96 15.61 18.75
N GLY A 204 -24.95 16.51 17.76
CA GLY A 204 -23.74 17.04 17.13
C GLY A 204 -22.92 16.02 16.33
N SER A 205 -21.60 16.11 16.42
CA SER A 205 -20.66 15.33 15.61
C SER A 205 -19.38 15.01 16.39
N LEU A 206 -18.61 14.04 15.89
CA LEU A 206 -17.29 13.68 16.40
C LEU A 206 -16.27 13.73 15.27
N THR A 207 -15.12 14.35 15.52
CA THR A 207 -13.99 14.36 14.58
C THR A 207 -12.77 13.71 15.22
N ILE A 208 -12.18 12.73 14.53
CA ILE A 208 -11.01 12.00 15.01
C ILE A 208 -9.85 12.28 14.06
N PHE A 209 -8.75 12.78 14.61
CA PHE A 209 -7.49 13.00 13.89
C PHE A 209 -6.52 11.86 14.22
N MET A 210 -6.00 11.17 13.22
CA MET A 210 -5.20 9.95 13.40
C MET A 210 -3.84 10.05 12.73
N GLN A 211 -2.80 9.74 13.49
CA GLN A 211 -1.44 9.53 13.03
C GLN A 211 -0.92 8.21 13.60
N ASN A 212 -0.51 7.29 12.72
CA ASN A 212 -0.03 5.96 13.08
C ASN A 212 -0.90 5.29 14.16
N SER A 213 -2.22 5.33 13.97
CA SER A 213 -3.20 5.02 15.03
C SER A 213 -4.30 4.13 14.51
N GLN A 214 -4.98 3.41 15.42
CA GLN A 214 -5.99 2.45 15.04
C GLN A 214 -7.24 2.47 15.93
N ILE A 215 -8.36 2.05 15.34
CA ILE A 215 -9.62 1.80 16.03
C ILE A 215 -9.98 0.35 15.73
N VAL A 216 -10.01 -0.47 16.77
CA VAL A 216 -10.03 -1.95 16.66
C VAL A 216 -11.09 -2.57 17.58
N GLY A 217 -11.46 -3.81 17.30
CA GLY A 217 -12.33 -4.61 18.15
C GLY A 217 -12.99 -5.76 17.41
N PRO A 218 -13.24 -6.92 18.06
CA PRO A 218 -14.28 -7.83 17.63
C PRO A 218 -15.64 -7.51 18.28
N GLY A 219 -15.75 -6.43 19.06
CA GLY A 219 -17.00 -6.02 19.71
C GLY A 219 -18.12 -5.69 18.72
N ASN A 220 -19.29 -5.33 19.26
CA ASN A 220 -20.36 -4.69 18.51
C ASN A 220 -19.88 -3.33 17.95
N SER A 221 -20.78 -2.54 17.35
CA SER A 221 -20.40 -1.22 16.83
C SER A 221 -19.86 -0.31 17.94
N LEU A 222 -18.60 0.13 17.80
CA LEU A 222 -18.02 1.15 18.64
C LEU A 222 -18.77 2.48 18.47
N PHE A 223 -18.98 2.95 17.24
CA PHE A 223 -19.68 4.20 16.98
C PHE A 223 -21.08 3.96 16.41
N SER A 224 -22.10 4.41 17.14
CA SER A 224 -23.50 4.38 16.74
C SER A 224 -23.98 5.79 16.41
N LEU A 225 -23.97 6.14 15.13
CA LEU A 225 -24.15 7.53 14.69
C LEU A 225 -25.61 7.99 14.67
N ASN A 226 -26.58 7.06 14.65
CA ASN A 226 -27.97 7.39 14.33
C ASN A 226 -28.06 8.22 13.03
N ASN A 227 -28.43 9.50 13.14
CA ASN A 227 -28.52 10.48 12.05
C ASN A 227 -27.47 11.60 12.19
N ARG A 228 -26.29 11.28 12.73
CA ARG A 228 -25.21 12.22 13.05
C ARG A 228 -23.97 11.98 12.20
N LEU A 229 -22.94 12.80 12.42
CA LEU A 229 -21.71 12.82 11.64
C LEU A 229 -20.50 12.33 12.43
N LEU A 230 -19.74 11.41 11.83
CA LEU A 230 -18.38 11.06 12.24
C LEU A 230 -17.39 11.48 11.16
N GLY A 231 -16.41 12.29 11.52
CA GLY A 231 -15.28 12.67 10.69
C GLY A 231 -14.02 11.91 11.10
N ILE A 232 -13.34 11.29 10.15
CA ILE A 232 -12.05 10.62 10.36
C ILE A 232 -11.03 11.25 9.42
N PHE A 233 -10.00 11.86 10.00
CA PHE A 233 -8.93 12.54 9.30
C PHE A 233 -7.61 11.86 9.62
N THR A 234 -6.86 11.47 8.59
CA THR A 234 -5.63 10.69 8.76
C THR A 234 -4.47 11.36 8.03
N PHE A 235 -3.29 11.39 8.66
CA PHE A 235 -2.17 12.23 8.18
C PHE A 235 -0.97 11.41 7.72
N THR A 236 -0.46 10.50 8.55
CA THR A 236 0.76 9.73 8.26
C THR A 236 0.82 8.46 9.11
N GLY A 237 1.76 7.59 8.79
CA GLY A 237 1.93 6.27 9.40
C GLY A 237 0.84 5.30 8.96
N ILE A 238 0.70 4.21 9.71
CA ILE A 238 -0.34 3.22 9.45
C ILE A 238 -1.59 3.61 10.24
N CYS A 239 -2.67 3.91 9.54
CA CYS A 239 -3.96 4.20 10.18
C CYS A 239 -5.01 3.16 9.79
N ASN A 240 -5.82 2.74 10.76
CA ASN A 240 -6.84 1.72 10.51
C ASN A 240 -8.09 1.88 11.39
N VAL A 241 -9.25 1.67 10.79
CA VAL A 241 -10.52 1.43 11.48
C VAL A 241 -11.07 0.11 10.97
N GLU A 242 -11.13 -0.88 11.86
CA GLU A 242 -11.56 -2.24 11.52
C GLU A 242 -13.02 -2.32 11.07
N THR A 243 -13.38 -3.46 10.48
CA THR A 243 -14.73 -3.70 9.96
C THR A 243 -15.80 -3.66 11.04
N ASN A 244 -16.98 -3.15 10.68
CA ASN A 244 -18.22 -3.18 11.50
C ASN A 244 -18.16 -2.44 12.85
N LEU A 245 -17.17 -1.57 13.05
CA LEU A 245 -17.09 -0.70 14.23
C LEU A 245 -18.00 0.53 14.13
N ILE A 246 -18.53 0.85 12.94
CA ILE A 246 -19.37 2.02 12.70
C ILE A 246 -20.74 1.57 12.17
N LYS A 247 -21.82 2.07 12.79
CA LYS A 247 -23.19 1.89 12.29
C LYS A 247 -23.97 3.19 12.24
N SER A 248 -24.99 3.25 11.39
CA SER A 248 -25.89 4.40 11.31
C SER A 248 -27.23 4.02 10.69
N ASN A 249 -28.21 4.91 10.84
CA ASN A 249 -29.41 4.92 10.00
C ASN A 249 -29.09 5.54 8.63
N SER A 250 -30.08 5.58 7.74
CA SER A 250 -29.96 6.13 6.38
C SER A 250 -29.57 7.62 6.32
N SER A 251 -29.77 8.39 7.40
CA SER A 251 -29.40 9.80 7.47
C SER A 251 -28.08 10.07 8.20
N GLY A 252 -27.34 9.05 8.63
CA GLY A 252 -26.00 9.23 9.20
C GLY A 252 -24.97 9.63 8.15
N SER A 253 -23.90 10.29 8.57
CA SER A 253 -22.81 10.71 7.69
C SER A 253 -21.45 10.25 8.21
N LEU A 254 -20.67 9.62 7.34
CA LEU A 254 -19.29 9.22 7.61
C LEU A 254 -18.37 9.90 6.59
N ASN A 255 -17.53 10.82 7.07
CA ASN A 255 -16.58 11.55 6.24
C ASN A 255 -15.17 11.08 6.56
N VAL A 256 -14.48 10.50 5.58
CA VAL A 256 -13.12 10.00 5.71
C VAL A 256 -12.22 10.83 4.80
N THR A 257 -11.22 11.49 5.37
CA THR A 257 -10.21 12.24 4.62
C THR A 257 -8.83 11.69 4.94
N ASN A 258 -8.14 11.19 3.91
CA ASN A 258 -6.78 10.69 4.00
C ASN A 258 -5.80 11.68 3.35
N TYR A 259 -4.97 12.32 4.18
CA TYR A 259 -3.91 13.24 3.78
C TYR A 259 -2.55 12.57 3.52
N GLY A 260 -2.43 11.25 3.71
CA GLY A 260 -1.15 10.54 3.50
C GLY A 260 -0.86 9.38 4.45
N ALA A 261 -1.84 8.87 5.19
CA ALA A 261 -1.69 7.65 5.98
C ALA A 261 -1.92 6.39 5.14
N SER A 262 -1.14 5.35 5.40
CA SER A 262 -1.32 4.04 4.76
C SER A 262 -2.36 3.22 5.54
N GLY A 263 -3.32 2.63 4.83
CA GLY A 263 -4.28 1.68 5.40
C GLY A 263 -3.73 0.26 5.48
N LEU A 264 -4.20 -0.54 6.44
CA LEU A 264 -3.80 -1.96 6.59
C LEU A 264 -4.29 -2.86 5.44
N SER A 265 -5.36 -2.47 4.75
CA SER A 265 -6.00 -3.25 3.69
C SER A 265 -6.22 -2.40 2.45
N SER A 266 -5.40 -2.63 1.41
CA SER A 266 -5.45 -1.93 0.12
C SER A 266 -5.43 -0.40 0.21
N GLY A 267 -4.67 0.15 1.17
CA GLY A 267 -4.57 1.59 1.39
C GLY A 267 -5.83 2.25 2.00
N ASN A 268 -6.88 1.48 2.31
CA ASN A 268 -8.07 2.01 2.95
C ASN A 268 -7.87 2.12 4.46
N VAL A 269 -8.00 3.35 4.97
CA VAL A 269 -7.89 3.64 6.40
C VAL A 269 -9.15 3.23 7.16
N VAL A 270 -10.33 3.30 6.53
CA VAL A 270 -11.59 2.82 7.11
C VAL A 270 -12.08 1.64 6.31
N GLN A 271 -12.11 0.46 6.94
CA GLN A 271 -12.54 -0.79 6.32
C GLN A 271 -14.07 -0.83 6.11
N SER A 272 -14.58 -1.96 5.60
CA SER A 272 -16.01 -2.14 5.32
C SER A 272 -16.88 -2.05 6.59
N GLN A 273 -17.99 -1.31 6.51
CA GLN A 273 -18.92 -1.08 7.62
C GLN A 273 -20.32 -1.54 7.21
N SER A 274 -20.63 -2.83 7.38
CA SER A 274 -21.88 -3.42 6.85
C SER A 274 -23.15 -2.88 7.53
N LEU A 275 -23.01 -2.37 8.75
CA LEU A 275 -24.10 -1.80 9.56
C LEU A 275 -24.27 -0.28 9.36
N PHE A 276 -23.47 0.34 8.49
CA PHE A 276 -23.59 1.75 8.17
C PHE A 276 -24.51 1.93 6.95
N LEU A 277 -25.71 2.47 7.19
CA LEU A 277 -26.73 2.65 6.15
C LEU A 277 -26.77 4.08 5.58
N GLY A 278 -25.93 4.98 6.10
CA GLY A 278 -25.93 6.40 5.78
C GLY A 278 -25.12 6.78 4.54
N THR A 279 -24.79 8.07 4.44
CA THR A 279 -23.93 8.60 3.37
C THR A 279 -22.46 8.55 3.80
N ARG A 280 -21.63 7.85 3.03
CA ARG A 280 -20.18 7.79 3.20
C ARG A 280 -19.48 8.62 2.13
N THR A 281 -18.52 9.44 2.54
CA THR A 281 -17.66 10.21 1.63
C THR A 281 -16.21 9.93 1.96
N ASP A 282 -15.46 9.38 1.00
CA ASP A 282 -14.02 9.14 1.14
C ASP A 282 -13.24 10.08 0.21
N ILE A 283 -12.28 10.80 0.78
CA ILE A 283 -11.32 11.64 0.06
C ILE A 283 -9.92 11.08 0.35
N ASP A 284 -9.17 10.72 -0.68
CA ASP A 284 -7.76 10.33 -0.55
C ASP A 284 -6.90 11.18 -1.47
N LEU A 285 -5.98 11.94 -0.89
CA LEU A 285 -5.18 12.94 -1.60
C LEU A 285 -3.82 12.42 -2.06
N VAL A 286 -3.42 11.21 -1.65
CA VAL A 286 -2.05 10.72 -1.87
C VAL A 286 -2.05 9.34 -2.53
N HIS A 287 -2.94 8.43 -2.15
CA HIS A 287 -2.84 7.01 -2.52
C HIS A 287 -3.66 6.61 -3.75
N THR A 288 -3.87 7.53 -4.70
CA THR A 288 -4.74 7.27 -5.85
C THR A 288 -4.22 6.09 -6.70
N LEU A 289 -2.90 5.94 -6.85
CA LEU A 289 -2.30 4.85 -7.64
C LEU A 289 -2.34 3.51 -6.90
N GLU A 290 -2.01 3.48 -5.61
CA GLU A 290 -2.06 2.27 -4.77
C GLU A 290 -3.47 1.70 -4.65
N LYS A 291 -4.49 2.57 -4.62
CA LYS A 291 -5.90 2.13 -4.65
C LYS A 291 -6.36 1.66 -6.02
N THR A 292 -5.68 2.09 -7.09
CA THR A 292 -6.04 1.72 -8.46
C THR A 292 -5.49 0.34 -8.82
N ILE A 293 -4.26 -0.02 -8.42
CA ILE A 293 -3.69 -1.36 -8.62
C ILE A 293 -4.02 -2.26 -7.43
N SER A 294 -4.86 -3.26 -7.63
CA SER A 294 -5.25 -4.25 -6.62
C SER A 294 -4.61 -5.63 -6.81
N SER A 295 -3.95 -5.89 -7.95
CA SER A 295 -3.27 -7.17 -8.20
C SER A 295 -2.07 -7.04 -9.13
N LYS A 296 -1.15 -8.02 -9.05
CA LYS A 296 0.01 -8.09 -9.94
C LYS A 296 -0.44 -8.25 -11.40
N GLY A 297 0.26 -7.59 -12.32
CA GLY A 297 0.01 -7.70 -13.75
C GLY A 297 -1.10 -6.80 -14.30
N GLN A 298 -1.74 -5.98 -13.47
CA GLN A 298 -2.65 -4.95 -13.96
C GLN A 298 -1.90 -3.82 -14.66
N LEU A 299 -2.55 -3.20 -15.66
CA LEU A 299 -2.06 -2.00 -16.33
C LEU A 299 -2.84 -0.77 -15.84
N ILE A 300 -2.17 0.34 -15.57
CA ILE A 300 -2.83 1.60 -15.25
C ILE A 300 -3.01 2.44 -16.52
N THR A 301 -4.20 2.97 -16.72
CA THR A 301 -4.48 4.00 -17.73
C THR A 301 -5.28 5.15 -17.13
N ARG A 302 -5.69 6.11 -17.96
CA ARG A 302 -6.63 7.17 -17.59
C ARG A 302 -7.92 7.01 -18.39
N ASN A 303 -9.05 7.26 -17.73
CA ASN A 303 -10.35 7.31 -18.40
C ASN A 303 -10.61 8.67 -19.07
N GLY A 304 -11.76 8.80 -19.73
CA GLY A 304 -12.16 10.04 -20.43
C GLY A 304 -12.35 11.26 -19.50
N SER A 305 -12.42 11.07 -18.18
CA SER A 305 -12.47 12.13 -17.18
C SER A 305 -11.10 12.47 -16.58
N GLY A 306 -10.03 11.79 -17.02
CA GLY A 306 -8.67 11.98 -16.52
C GLY A 306 -8.33 11.21 -15.23
N ASN A 307 -9.25 10.41 -14.70
CA ASN A 307 -9.02 9.59 -13.51
C ASN A 307 -8.20 8.34 -13.85
N PHE A 308 -7.32 7.91 -12.93
CA PHE A 308 -6.63 6.64 -13.06
C PHE A 308 -7.62 5.47 -13.00
N VAL A 309 -7.41 4.47 -13.86
CA VAL A 309 -8.18 3.23 -13.91
C VAL A 309 -7.24 2.05 -14.14
N ALA A 310 -7.50 0.91 -13.51
CA ALA A 310 -6.74 -0.31 -13.75
C ALA A 310 -7.46 -1.21 -14.74
N PHE A 311 -6.72 -1.67 -15.74
CA PHE A 311 -7.11 -2.76 -16.62
C PHE A 311 -6.72 -4.10 -15.96
N PRO A 312 -7.65 -5.07 -15.85
CA PRO A 312 -7.40 -6.34 -15.19
C PRO A 312 -6.30 -7.15 -15.87
N VAL A 313 -5.68 -8.06 -15.12
CA VAL A 313 -4.81 -9.09 -15.71
C VAL A 313 -5.66 -10.00 -16.61
N GLY A 314 -5.22 -10.20 -17.85
CA GLY A 314 -5.86 -11.13 -18.80
C GLY A 314 -5.59 -12.59 -18.46
N ALA A 315 -6.22 -13.51 -19.20
CA ALA A 315 -5.91 -14.94 -19.14
C ALA A 315 -4.71 -15.30 -20.04
N ASP A 316 -4.14 -16.48 -19.82
CA ASP A 316 -3.02 -16.99 -20.62
C ASP A 316 -3.39 -17.04 -22.11
N ASN A 317 -2.49 -16.54 -22.96
CA ASN A 317 -2.62 -16.48 -24.42
C ASN A 317 -3.72 -15.53 -24.96
N GLU A 318 -4.28 -14.66 -24.12
CA GLU A 318 -5.11 -13.55 -24.60
C GLU A 318 -4.25 -12.42 -25.20
N LEU A 319 -4.81 -11.70 -26.16
CA LEU A 319 -4.18 -10.52 -26.76
C LEU A 319 -4.73 -9.25 -26.12
N LEU A 320 -3.87 -8.26 -25.94
CA LEU A 320 -4.27 -6.91 -25.54
C LEU A 320 -4.57 -6.08 -26.80
N ALA A 321 -5.71 -5.40 -26.82
CA ALA A 321 -6.07 -4.47 -27.89
C ALA A 321 -6.51 -3.12 -27.32
N TYR A 322 -6.29 -2.05 -28.10
CA TYR A 322 -6.84 -0.74 -27.80
C TYR A 322 -8.33 -0.70 -28.13
N ASP A 323 -9.15 -0.15 -27.23
CA ASP A 323 -10.58 0.02 -27.44
C ASP A 323 -11.09 1.28 -26.71
N SER A 324 -11.36 2.34 -27.48
CA SER A 324 -11.80 3.63 -26.97
C SER A 324 -13.20 3.62 -26.34
N SER A 325 -13.98 2.53 -26.50
CA SER A 325 -15.28 2.39 -25.84
C SER A 325 -15.17 1.92 -24.38
N THR A 326 -14.02 1.37 -24.00
CA THR A 326 -13.76 0.92 -22.63
C THR A 326 -13.23 2.06 -21.76
N ALA A 327 -13.52 2.03 -20.46
CA ALA A 327 -13.04 3.06 -19.52
C ALA A 327 -11.50 3.15 -19.46
N SER A 328 -10.80 2.02 -19.65
CA SER A 328 -9.34 1.93 -19.67
C SER A 328 -8.73 2.26 -21.03
N GLY A 329 -9.51 2.34 -22.11
CA GLY A 329 -8.98 2.40 -23.48
C GLY A 329 -8.37 1.07 -23.96
N LEU A 330 -8.53 0.00 -23.19
CA LEU A 330 -7.93 -1.32 -23.41
C LEU A 330 -8.97 -2.42 -23.24
N LYS A 331 -8.86 -3.48 -24.04
CA LYS A 331 -9.61 -4.72 -23.89
C LYS A 331 -8.73 -5.95 -24.08
N THR A 332 -9.13 -7.06 -23.46
CA THR A 332 -8.62 -8.39 -23.77
C THR A 332 -9.40 -8.95 -24.95
N VAL A 333 -8.67 -9.55 -25.88
CA VAL A 333 -9.21 -10.26 -27.03
C VAL A 333 -8.89 -11.74 -26.81
N PRO A 334 -9.89 -12.63 -26.85
CA PRO A 334 -9.66 -14.06 -26.78
C PRO A 334 -8.62 -14.50 -27.82
N PRO A 335 -7.91 -15.61 -27.60
CA PRO A 335 -6.97 -16.13 -28.58
C PRO A 335 -7.65 -16.20 -29.94
N PRO A 336 -7.14 -15.53 -30.99
CA PRO A 336 -7.74 -15.61 -32.30
C PRO A 336 -7.79 -17.08 -32.70
N SER A 337 -8.98 -17.62 -32.95
CA SER A 337 -9.13 -18.90 -33.65
C SER A 337 -8.39 -18.91 -34.99
N ALA A 338 -8.07 -17.72 -35.53
CA ALA A 338 -7.22 -17.48 -36.70
C ALA A 338 -5.74 -17.84 -36.53
N LEU A 339 -5.21 -18.00 -35.31
CA LEU A 339 -3.86 -18.58 -35.10
C LEU A 339 -3.87 -20.11 -35.19
N ASN A 340 -5.07 -20.73 -35.17
CA ASN A 340 -5.27 -22.17 -35.14
C ASN A 340 -5.89 -22.73 -36.43
N THR A 341 -6.22 -21.91 -37.42
CA THR A 341 -6.69 -22.38 -38.73
C THR A 341 -5.52 -22.92 -39.55
N PRO A 342 -5.54 -24.20 -39.99
CA PRO A 342 -4.55 -24.74 -40.93
C PRO A 342 -4.86 -24.23 -42.34
N GLY A 343 -4.68 -22.93 -42.55
CA GLY A 343 -4.58 -22.28 -43.86
C GLY A 343 -3.24 -21.57 -43.92
N MET A 344 -2.60 -21.53 -45.09
CA MET A 344 -1.22 -21.05 -45.29
C MET A 344 -0.79 -19.96 -44.29
N LYS A 345 0.10 -20.34 -43.37
CA LYS A 345 0.92 -19.39 -42.64
C LYS A 345 1.70 -18.59 -43.68
N THR A 346 1.43 -17.30 -43.77
CA THR A 346 2.42 -16.35 -44.29
C THR A 346 3.64 -16.48 -43.39
N VAL A 347 4.71 -17.07 -43.94
CA VAL A 347 5.91 -17.43 -43.20
C VAL A 347 6.70 -16.17 -42.87
N THR A 348 6.63 -15.73 -41.61
CA THR A 348 7.75 -15.01 -40.97
C THR A 348 8.61 -15.97 -40.13
N ASP A 349 8.14 -17.18 -39.81
CA ASP A 349 8.90 -18.11 -38.96
C ASP A 349 9.13 -19.47 -39.62
N TYR A 350 10.40 -19.72 -39.92
CA TYR A 350 10.98 -20.98 -40.41
C TYR A 350 11.01 -22.06 -39.31
N VAL A 351 9.87 -22.41 -38.73
CA VAL A 351 9.78 -23.63 -37.92
C VAL A 351 9.49 -24.78 -38.86
N ARG A 352 10.45 -25.73 -38.98
CA ARG A 352 10.28 -26.97 -39.76
C ARG A 352 8.95 -27.62 -39.38
N GLN A 353 7.97 -27.52 -40.26
CA GLN A 353 6.76 -28.30 -40.16
C GLN A 353 7.15 -29.75 -40.47
N SER A 354 7.28 -30.59 -39.44
CA SER A 354 7.42 -32.03 -39.64
C SER A 354 6.16 -32.50 -40.38
N SER A 355 6.33 -33.04 -41.59
CA SER A 355 5.21 -33.49 -42.41
C SER A 355 4.33 -34.46 -41.61
N PRO A 356 3.00 -34.26 -41.56
CA PRO A 356 2.11 -35.17 -40.86
C PRO A 356 2.23 -36.58 -41.43
N VAL A 357 2.12 -37.61 -40.58
CA VAL A 357 2.11 -39.02 -40.99
C VAL A 357 0.85 -39.25 -41.84
N THR A 358 1.01 -39.28 -43.16
CA THR A 358 -0.09 -39.54 -44.09
C THR A 358 -0.21 -41.05 -44.33
N ALA A 359 -1.38 -41.60 -44.00
CA ALA A 359 -1.69 -43.00 -44.23
C ALA A 359 -1.69 -43.31 -45.74
N LEU A 360 -1.11 -44.45 -46.13
CA LEU A 360 -1.16 -44.92 -47.51
C LEU A 360 -2.55 -45.48 -47.81
N LEU A 361 -3.27 -44.81 -48.70
CA LEU A 361 -4.57 -45.25 -49.18
C LEU A 361 -4.40 -46.39 -50.20
N THR A 362 -5.36 -47.32 -50.23
CA THR A 362 -5.40 -48.44 -51.19
C THR A 362 -5.55 -47.96 -52.63
N ALA A 363 -5.26 -48.82 -53.61
CA ALA A 363 -5.49 -48.50 -55.02
C ALA A 363 -6.99 -48.40 -55.37
N GLY A 364 -7.29 -47.78 -56.52
CA GLY A 364 -8.66 -47.61 -57.05
C GLY A 364 -9.23 -46.20 -56.89
N SER A 365 -10.40 -45.96 -57.48
CA SER A 365 -11.06 -44.64 -57.49
C SER A 365 -11.42 -44.15 -56.10
N LYS A 366 -11.20 -42.86 -55.82
CA LYS A 366 -11.44 -42.24 -54.51
C LYS A 366 -11.83 -40.78 -54.62
N THR A 367 -12.59 -40.30 -53.63
CA THR A 367 -12.78 -38.87 -53.38
C THR A 367 -11.85 -38.44 -52.25
N ILE A 368 -11.05 -37.42 -52.51
CA ILE A 368 -10.07 -36.85 -51.59
C ILE A 368 -10.62 -35.52 -51.06
N ASP A 369 -10.87 -35.47 -49.76
CA ASP A 369 -11.32 -34.27 -49.06
C ASP A 369 -10.12 -33.36 -48.75
N CYS A 370 -9.94 -32.31 -49.56
CA CYS A 370 -8.81 -31.38 -49.44
C CYS A 370 -8.83 -30.60 -48.12
N SER A 371 -9.99 -30.46 -47.47
CA SER A 371 -10.08 -29.82 -46.15
C SER A 371 -9.42 -30.63 -45.03
N SER A 372 -9.18 -31.94 -45.25
CA SER A 372 -8.64 -32.85 -44.23
C SER A 372 -7.12 -32.89 -44.17
N ALA A 373 -6.44 -32.66 -45.31
CA ALA A 373 -4.99 -32.65 -45.42
C ALA A 373 -4.56 -32.03 -46.75
N ASN A 374 -3.32 -31.52 -46.80
CA ASN A 374 -2.69 -31.00 -48.02
C ASN A 374 -1.72 -32.00 -48.67
N LEU A 375 -1.60 -33.22 -48.13
CA LEU A 375 -0.79 -34.31 -48.65
C LEU A 375 -1.55 -35.63 -48.52
N PHE A 376 -1.67 -36.36 -49.61
CA PHE A 376 -2.27 -37.69 -49.64
C PHE A 376 -1.31 -38.69 -50.27
N ARG A 377 -1.34 -39.94 -49.80
CA ARG A 377 -0.56 -41.05 -50.36
C ARG A 377 -1.51 -42.13 -50.84
N ILE A 378 -1.35 -42.61 -52.06
CA ILE A 378 -2.23 -43.60 -52.69
C ILE A 378 -1.38 -44.68 -53.35
N THR A 379 -1.77 -45.94 -53.21
CA THR A 379 -1.14 -47.04 -53.95
C THR A 379 -1.47 -46.95 -55.44
N GLY A 380 -0.47 -47.06 -56.32
CA GLY A 380 -0.64 -46.97 -57.77
C GLY A 380 -1.61 -48.02 -58.32
N GLY A 381 -2.42 -47.62 -59.30
CA GLY A 381 -3.42 -48.45 -59.95
C GLY A 381 -4.40 -47.60 -60.76
N THR A 382 -5.10 -48.21 -61.72
CA THR A 382 -6.02 -47.45 -62.58
C THR A 382 -7.19 -46.92 -61.76
N ALA A 383 -7.37 -45.60 -61.74
CA ALA A 383 -8.30 -44.94 -60.82
C ALA A 383 -8.81 -43.60 -61.34
N THR A 384 -10.02 -43.23 -60.92
CA THR A 384 -10.51 -41.85 -60.96
C THR A 384 -10.35 -41.22 -59.58
N ILE A 385 -9.57 -40.15 -59.48
CA ILE A 385 -9.39 -39.39 -58.25
C ILE A 385 -10.22 -38.10 -58.33
N THR A 386 -11.17 -37.97 -57.42
CA THR A 386 -12.03 -36.79 -57.29
C THR A 386 -11.49 -35.89 -56.18
N LEU A 387 -11.12 -34.65 -56.49
CA LEU A 387 -10.80 -33.65 -55.47
C LEU A 387 -12.10 -32.98 -54.98
N SER A 388 -12.43 -33.12 -53.69
CA SER A 388 -13.55 -32.42 -53.05
C SER A 388 -13.05 -31.37 -52.07
N ASN A 389 -13.86 -30.32 -51.86
CA ASN A 389 -13.58 -29.24 -50.92
C ASN A 389 -12.26 -28.48 -51.15
N LEU A 390 -11.68 -28.53 -52.36
CA LEU A 390 -10.52 -27.72 -52.70
C LEU A 390 -10.92 -26.24 -52.80
N THR A 391 -10.35 -25.41 -51.94
CA THR A 391 -10.63 -23.98 -51.84
C THR A 391 -9.66 -23.15 -52.67
N GLU A 392 -10.02 -21.89 -52.92
CA GLU A 392 -9.23 -20.96 -53.74
C GLU A 392 -7.85 -20.71 -53.10
N ASN A 393 -6.78 -20.71 -53.92
CA ASN A 393 -5.36 -20.60 -53.51
C ASN A 393 -4.83 -21.76 -52.65
N GLU A 394 -5.58 -22.84 -52.48
CA GLU A 394 -5.13 -24.02 -51.75
C GLU A 394 -4.23 -24.92 -52.61
N VAL A 395 -3.12 -25.41 -52.04
CA VAL A 395 -2.21 -26.35 -52.68
C VAL A 395 -2.33 -27.73 -52.05
N VAL A 396 -2.61 -28.75 -52.85
CA VAL A 396 -2.72 -30.15 -52.43
C VAL A 396 -1.75 -31.01 -53.20
N ASN A 397 -1.04 -31.90 -52.49
CA ASN A 397 -0.12 -32.87 -53.07
C ASN A 397 -0.67 -34.28 -52.94
N ILE A 398 -0.60 -35.06 -54.01
CA ILE A 398 -1.00 -36.47 -54.04
C ILE A 398 0.19 -37.28 -54.54
N VAL A 399 0.68 -38.17 -53.70
CA VAL A 399 1.79 -39.08 -53.99
C VAL A 399 1.21 -40.44 -54.34
N PHE A 400 1.46 -40.90 -55.56
CA PHE A 400 1.22 -42.29 -55.94
C PHE A 400 2.46 -43.13 -55.70
N GLU A 401 2.29 -44.27 -55.06
CA GLU A 401 3.36 -45.26 -54.84
C GLU A 401 3.19 -46.40 -55.85
N THR A 402 4.05 -46.42 -56.87
CA THR A 402 3.94 -47.31 -58.04
C THR A 402 4.19 -48.78 -57.68
N ILE A 403 3.34 -49.69 -58.21
CA ILE A 403 3.41 -51.14 -57.98
C ILE A 403 4.15 -51.94 -59.07
N GLY A 404 4.74 -51.27 -60.07
CA GLY A 404 5.53 -51.92 -61.12
C GLY A 404 4.76 -52.31 -62.38
N SER A 405 3.55 -51.79 -62.56
CA SER A 405 2.72 -51.98 -63.75
C SER A 405 2.25 -50.64 -64.31
N ALA A 406 1.89 -50.60 -65.59
CA ALA A 406 1.28 -49.43 -66.19
C ALA A 406 -0.16 -49.24 -65.67
N TYR A 407 -0.51 -48.00 -65.31
CA TYR A 407 -1.86 -47.63 -64.91
C TYR A 407 -2.19 -46.19 -65.34
N THR A 408 -3.49 -45.86 -65.32
CA THR A 408 -3.99 -44.53 -65.71
C THR A 408 -4.73 -43.88 -64.57
N ILE A 409 -4.45 -42.59 -64.33
CA ILE A 409 -5.21 -41.77 -63.38
C ILE A 409 -6.05 -40.75 -64.12
N THR A 410 -7.35 -40.74 -63.84
CA THR A 410 -8.28 -39.71 -64.30
C THR A 410 -8.62 -38.78 -63.15
N TRP A 411 -8.70 -37.48 -63.43
CA TRP A 411 -8.95 -36.45 -62.42
C TRP A 411 -10.38 -35.90 -62.53
N ALA A 412 -11.09 -35.83 -61.41
CA ALA A 412 -12.46 -35.33 -61.30
C ALA A 412 -12.59 -34.33 -60.14
N GLY A 413 -13.73 -33.64 -60.06
CA GLY A 413 -14.00 -32.62 -59.01
C GLY A 413 -13.76 -31.17 -59.44
N GLY A 414 -13.40 -30.92 -60.70
CA GLY A 414 -13.26 -29.59 -61.26
C GLY A 414 -12.72 -29.59 -62.69
N THR A 415 -12.38 -28.40 -63.20
CA THR A 415 -11.71 -28.23 -64.49
C THR A 415 -10.20 -28.26 -64.28
N PHE A 416 -9.53 -29.34 -64.73
CA PHE A 416 -8.09 -29.51 -64.59
C PHE A 416 -7.33 -28.98 -65.79
N LEU A 417 -6.30 -28.17 -65.54
CA LEU A 417 -5.38 -27.63 -66.52
C LEU A 417 -3.99 -28.22 -66.28
N TRP A 418 -3.44 -28.89 -67.30
CA TRP A 418 -2.12 -29.52 -67.25
C TRP A 418 -1.14 -28.82 -68.20
N PRO A 419 0.16 -28.76 -67.86
CA PRO A 419 1.21 -28.40 -68.79
C PRO A 419 1.13 -29.26 -70.06
N GLY A 420 1.12 -28.62 -71.23
CA GLY A 420 0.99 -29.33 -72.52
C GLY A 420 -0.40 -29.92 -72.81
N ALA A 421 -1.43 -29.56 -72.03
CA ALA A 421 -2.82 -30.00 -72.18
C ALA A 421 -3.05 -31.52 -72.08
N ILE A 422 -2.10 -32.26 -71.54
CA ILE A 422 -2.15 -33.72 -71.38
C ILE A 422 -1.87 -34.07 -69.91
N VAL A 423 -2.66 -34.99 -69.35
CA VAL A 423 -2.42 -35.52 -68.00
C VAL A 423 -1.08 -36.28 -67.99
N PRO A 424 -0.14 -35.95 -67.07
CA PRO A 424 1.13 -36.67 -66.97
C PRO A 424 0.91 -38.17 -66.74
N THR A 425 1.50 -38.98 -67.61
CA THR A 425 1.40 -40.45 -67.54
C THR A 425 2.13 -40.97 -66.30
N PRO A 426 1.49 -41.76 -65.42
CA PRO A 426 2.13 -42.32 -64.25
C PRO A 426 3.33 -43.21 -64.59
N THR A 427 4.32 -43.22 -63.69
CA THR A 427 5.48 -44.10 -63.77
C THR A 427 5.05 -45.55 -63.59
N SER A 428 5.55 -46.43 -64.46
CA SER A 428 5.30 -47.88 -64.42
C SER A 428 6.41 -48.68 -63.72
N THR A 429 7.51 -48.04 -63.33
CA THR A 429 8.64 -48.69 -62.65
C THR A 429 8.32 -48.89 -61.17
N ALA A 430 8.47 -50.13 -60.69
CA ALA A 430 8.19 -50.48 -59.30
C ALA A 430 9.00 -49.62 -58.32
N SER A 431 8.43 -49.36 -57.14
CA SER A 431 9.07 -48.61 -56.05
C SER A 431 9.39 -47.14 -56.35
N ARG A 432 8.96 -46.61 -57.50
CA ARG A 432 8.96 -45.18 -57.78
C ARG A 432 7.71 -44.51 -57.22
N LYS A 433 7.79 -43.19 -57.07
CA LYS A 433 6.70 -42.33 -56.62
C LYS A 433 6.45 -41.24 -57.64
N ASP A 434 5.18 -40.99 -57.91
CA ASP A 434 4.74 -39.85 -58.70
C ASP A 434 4.05 -38.84 -57.79
N ILE A 435 4.50 -37.59 -57.83
CA ILE A 435 3.94 -36.51 -57.02
C ILE A 435 3.14 -35.61 -57.94
N TYR A 436 1.82 -35.57 -57.74
CA TYR A 436 0.93 -34.63 -58.41
C TYR A 436 0.58 -33.49 -57.46
N THR A 437 0.77 -32.26 -57.91
CA THR A 437 0.49 -31.05 -57.14
C THR A 437 -0.63 -30.26 -57.83
N PHE A 438 -1.63 -29.88 -57.06
CA PHE A 438 -2.80 -29.13 -57.51
C PHE A 438 -2.88 -27.80 -56.79
N ILE A 439 -3.19 -26.75 -57.53
CA ILE A 439 -3.59 -25.45 -56.98
C ILE A 439 -4.86 -24.97 -57.65
N LYS A 440 -5.81 -24.45 -56.87
CA LYS A 440 -7.03 -23.84 -57.42
C LYS A 440 -6.85 -22.34 -57.56
N ILE A 441 -6.99 -21.84 -58.80
CA ILE A 441 -6.87 -20.43 -59.14
C ILE A 441 -8.02 -20.06 -60.10
N ASN A 442 -8.76 -19.02 -59.78
CA ASN A 442 -9.94 -18.53 -60.48
C ASN A 442 -10.95 -19.64 -60.82
N GLY A 443 -11.20 -20.56 -59.87
CA GLY A 443 -12.11 -21.68 -60.06
C GLY A 443 -11.62 -22.81 -60.99
N GLN A 444 -10.41 -22.70 -61.55
CA GLN A 444 -9.73 -23.75 -62.32
C GLN A 444 -8.67 -24.43 -61.47
N ILE A 445 -8.42 -25.72 -61.70
CA ILE A 445 -7.42 -26.51 -60.96
C ILE A 445 -6.20 -26.68 -61.85
N PHE A 446 -5.10 -26.04 -61.50
CA PHE A 446 -3.82 -26.19 -62.18
C PHE A 446 -3.08 -27.37 -61.58
N GLY A 447 -2.84 -28.40 -62.40
CA GLY A 447 -2.11 -29.61 -62.03
C GLY A 447 -0.68 -29.56 -62.53
N SER A 448 0.26 -30.04 -61.73
CA SER A 448 1.64 -30.34 -62.15
C SER A 448 2.05 -31.69 -61.59
N ALA A 449 3.05 -32.33 -62.20
CA ALA A 449 3.54 -33.61 -61.70
C ALA A 449 5.06 -33.68 -61.76
N VAL A 450 5.65 -34.29 -60.74
CA VAL A 450 7.04 -34.76 -60.73
C VAL A 450 6.98 -36.27 -60.70
N LEU A 451 7.42 -36.90 -61.80
CA LEU A 451 7.29 -38.34 -62.02
C LEU A 451 8.58 -39.07 -61.70
N SER A 452 8.45 -40.37 -61.39
CA SER A 452 9.57 -41.31 -61.23
C SER A 452 10.57 -40.93 -60.13
N MET A 453 10.06 -40.37 -59.04
CA MET A 453 10.85 -39.98 -57.87
C MET A 453 11.14 -41.20 -56.99
N GLY A 454 12.32 -41.27 -56.40
CA GLY A 454 12.68 -42.29 -55.40
C GLY A 454 13.71 -43.30 -55.85
#